data_AF-A0A4W2HKB1-F1
#
_entry.id   AF-A0A4W2HKB1-F1
#
_cell.length_a   1.000
_cell.length_b   1.000
_cell.length_c   1.000
_cell.angle_alpha   90.00
_cell.angle_beta   90.00
_cell.angle_gamma   90.00
#
_symmetry.space_group_name_H-M   'P 1'
#
loop_
_entity.id
_entity.type
_entity.pdbx_description
1 polymer ?
#
loop_
_entity_poly.entity_id
_entity_poly.type
_entity_poly.pdbx_seq_one_letter_code
_entity_poly.pdbx_strand_id
1 'polypeptide(L)'
;MTEQAISFAKDFLAGGIAAAISKTAVAPIERVKLLLQVQHASKQIAADKQYKGIVDCIVRIPKEQGVLSFWRGNLANVIRYFPTQALNFAFKDKYKQIFLGGVDKRTQFWRYFAGIIIYRAAYFGIYDTAKGMLPDPKNTHIVVSWMIAQTVTAVAGVVSYPFDTVRRRMMMQSGRKGADIMYKGTVDCWRKILKDEGGKAFFKGAWSNVLRGMGGAFVLVLYDELKKVI
;
A
#
# COMPACT_ATOMS: atom_id res chain seq x y z
N MET A 1 -31.18 -17.80 8.34
CA MET A 1 -29.97 -17.01 8.64
C MET A 1 -30.38 -15.85 9.54
N THR A 2 -29.71 -15.65 10.67
CA THR A 2 -29.97 -14.51 11.57
C THR A 2 -29.71 -13.18 10.84
N GLU A 3 -30.48 -12.12 11.12
CA GLU A 3 -30.35 -10.80 10.47
C GLU A 3 -28.91 -10.26 10.51
N GLN A 4 -28.19 -10.51 11.60
CA GLN A 4 -26.78 -10.15 11.74
C GLN A 4 -25.87 -10.81 10.70
N ALA A 5 -26.11 -12.10 10.38
CA ALA A 5 -25.33 -12.80 9.37
C ALA A 5 -25.59 -12.25 7.97
N ILE A 6 -26.84 -11.86 7.69
CA ILE A 6 -27.22 -11.23 6.41
C ILE A 6 -26.59 -9.83 6.29
N SER A 7 -26.66 -9.02 7.35
CA SER A 7 -26.02 -7.69 7.37
C SER A 7 -24.52 -7.80 7.16
N PHE A 8 -23.86 -8.71 7.88
CA PHE A 8 -22.43 -8.95 7.73
C PHE A 8 -22.06 -9.36 6.30
N ALA A 9 -22.81 -10.30 5.71
CA ALA A 9 -22.55 -10.75 4.34
C ALA A 9 -22.69 -9.59 3.33
N LYS A 10 -23.70 -8.73 3.50
CA LYS A 10 -23.89 -7.54 2.66
C LYS A 10 -22.72 -6.56 2.78
N ASP A 11 -22.30 -6.23 4.00
CA ASP A 11 -21.18 -5.30 4.24
C ASP A 11 -19.84 -5.86 3.73
N PHE A 12 -19.62 -7.16 3.94
CA PHE A 12 -18.44 -7.87 3.48
C PHE A 12 -18.34 -7.86 1.94
N LEU A 13 -19.43 -8.17 1.24
CA LEU A 13 -19.49 -8.14 -0.22
C LEU A 13 -19.39 -6.73 -0.77
N ALA A 14 -20.10 -5.77 -0.19
CA ALA A 14 -20.05 -4.37 -0.60
C ALA A 14 -18.63 -3.79 -0.46
N GLY A 15 -17.97 -4.08 0.66
CA GLY A 15 -16.57 -3.69 0.86
C GLY A 15 -15.62 -4.39 -0.12
N GLY A 16 -15.90 -5.65 -0.47
CA GLY A 16 -15.14 -6.40 -1.47
C GLY A 16 -15.25 -5.81 -2.87
N ILE A 17 -16.46 -5.43 -3.29
CA ILE A 17 -16.72 -4.77 -4.58
C ILE A 17 -16.04 -3.39 -4.61
N ALA A 18 -16.20 -2.57 -3.57
CA ALA A 18 -15.55 -1.27 -3.48
C ALA A 18 -14.01 -1.39 -3.57
N ALA A 19 -13.44 -2.38 -2.86
CA ALA A 19 -12.01 -2.67 -2.94
C ALA A 19 -11.59 -3.14 -4.33
N ALA A 20 -12.37 -4.00 -4.98
CA ALA A 20 -12.08 -4.49 -6.32
C ALA A 20 -12.06 -3.34 -7.35
N ILE A 21 -13.05 -2.44 -7.29
CA ILE A 21 -13.14 -1.26 -8.16
C ILE A 21 -11.93 -0.34 -7.94
N SER A 22 -11.66 0.04 -6.67
CA SER A 22 -10.53 0.91 -6.33
C SER A 22 -9.19 0.32 -6.79
N LYS A 23 -8.94 -0.96 -6.53
CA LYS A 23 -7.70 -1.64 -6.96
C LYS A 23 -7.57 -1.71 -8.48
N THR A 24 -8.66 -1.98 -9.17
CA THR A 24 -8.67 -2.07 -10.64
C THR A 24 -8.44 -0.71 -11.29
N ALA A 25 -9.02 0.36 -10.74
CA ALA A 25 -8.82 1.71 -11.23
C ALA A 25 -7.36 2.16 -11.12
N VAL A 26 -6.66 1.80 -10.03
CA VAL A 26 -5.25 2.17 -9.83
C VAL A 26 -4.23 1.13 -10.28
N ALA A 27 -4.67 -0.01 -10.82
CA ALA A 27 -3.78 -1.08 -11.27
C ALA A 27 -2.74 -0.60 -12.31
N PRO A 28 -3.07 0.27 -13.29
CA PRO A 28 -2.08 0.77 -14.25
C PRO A 28 -0.91 1.49 -13.58
N ILE A 29 -1.18 2.42 -12.65
CA ILE A 29 -0.13 3.17 -11.94
C ILE A 29 0.60 2.30 -10.91
N GLU A 30 -0.09 1.32 -10.31
CA GLU A 30 0.54 0.32 -9.45
C GLU A 30 1.54 -0.54 -10.23
N ARG A 31 1.21 -0.89 -11.48
CA ARG A 31 2.13 -1.62 -12.34
C ARG A 31 3.35 -0.81 -12.72
N VAL A 32 3.17 0.47 -13.09
CA VAL A 32 4.28 1.39 -13.36
C VAL A 32 5.20 1.51 -12.14
N LYS A 33 4.62 1.68 -10.93
CA LYS A 33 5.37 1.67 -9.67
C LYS A 33 6.24 0.41 -9.56
N LEU A 34 5.64 -0.77 -9.68
CA LEU A 34 6.33 -2.04 -9.48
C LEU A 34 7.46 -2.22 -10.50
N LEU A 35 7.21 -1.93 -11.79
CA LEU A 35 8.23 -2.01 -12.83
C LEU A 35 9.42 -1.11 -12.51
N LEU A 36 9.20 0.17 -12.20
CA LEU A 36 10.28 1.08 -11.84
C LEU A 36 11.07 0.60 -10.61
N GLN A 37 10.38 0.03 -9.63
CA GLN A 37 10.95 -0.43 -8.36
C GLN A 37 11.81 -1.70 -8.49
N VAL A 38 11.40 -2.66 -9.34
CA VAL A 38 12.05 -3.98 -9.42
C VAL A 38 12.77 -4.28 -10.73
N GLN A 39 12.68 -3.42 -11.76
CA GLN A 39 13.29 -3.70 -13.07
C GLN A 39 14.80 -3.98 -13.02
N HIS A 40 15.52 -3.37 -12.08
CA HIS A 40 16.96 -3.62 -11.88
C HIS A 40 17.25 -5.04 -11.39
N ALA A 41 16.25 -5.66 -10.77
CA ALA A 41 16.28 -7.03 -10.34
C ALA A 41 15.54 -7.97 -11.31
N SER A 42 15.21 -7.56 -12.54
CA SER A 42 14.50 -8.41 -13.50
C SER A 42 15.48 -9.16 -14.41
N LYS A 43 15.18 -10.43 -14.72
CA LYS A 43 15.89 -11.18 -15.78
C LYS A 43 15.43 -10.84 -17.18
N GLN A 44 14.19 -10.35 -17.31
CA GLN A 44 13.56 -10.09 -18.61
C GLN A 44 13.88 -8.70 -19.16
N ILE A 45 14.30 -7.77 -18.29
CA ILE A 45 14.58 -6.38 -18.65
C ILE A 45 16.08 -6.19 -18.64
N ALA A 46 16.68 -6.15 -19.83
CA ALA A 46 18.09 -5.79 -20.01
C ALA A 46 18.33 -4.32 -19.58
N ALA A 47 19.57 -3.99 -19.22
CA ALA A 47 19.94 -2.68 -18.67
C ALA A 47 19.59 -1.52 -19.63
N ASP A 48 19.81 -1.72 -20.93
CA ASP A 48 19.49 -0.77 -22.01
C ASP A 48 17.98 -0.60 -22.24
N LYS A 49 17.17 -1.58 -21.83
CA LYS A 49 15.71 -1.58 -21.99
C LYS A 49 14.96 -1.11 -20.77
N GLN A 50 15.65 -0.75 -19.69
CA GLN A 50 15.02 -0.24 -18.47
C GLN A 50 14.19 1.02 -18.76
N TYR A 51 13.06 1.13 -18.07
CA TYR A 51 12.18 2.29 -18.18
C TYR A 51 12.79 3.49 -17.47
N LYS A 52 12.79 4.62 -18.18
CA LYS A 52 13.43 5.87 -17.74
C LYS A 52 12.61 6.62 -16.68
N GLY A 53 11.31 6.34 -16.62
CA GLY A 53 10.40 6.99 -15.69
C GLY A 53 8.94 6.63 -15.96
N ILE A 54 8.03 7.35 -15.30
CA ILE A 54 6.60 7.06 -15.33
C ILE A 54 6.03 7.20 -16.74
N VAL A 55 6.32 8.32 -17.41
CA VAL A 55 5.82 8.60 -18.77
C VAL A 55 6.35 7.56 -19.75
N ASP A 56 7.64 7.23 -19.66
CA ASP A 56 8.27 6.21 -20.49
C ASP A 56 7.60 4.83 -20.30
N CYS A 57 7.33 4.41 -19.05
CA CYS A 57 6.56 3.21 -18.77
C CYS A 57 5.16 3.25 -19.41
N ILE A 58 4.40 4.33 -19.19
CA ILE A 58 3.02 4.42 -19.66
C ILE A 58 2.94 4.36 -21.19
N VAL A 59 3.89 4.97 -21.90
CA VAL A 59 3.92 4.98 -23.36
C VAL A 59 4.41 3.64 -23.94
N ARG A 60 5.40 3.01 -23.31
CA ARG A 60 6.03 1.79 -23.84
C ARG A 60 5.24 0.52 -23.55
N ILE A 61 4.64 0.40 -22.37
CA ILE A 61 3.92 -0.80 -21.94
C ILE A 61 2.85 -1.25 -22.96
N PRO A 62 1.95 -0.37 -23.45
CA PRO A 62 0.96 -0.76 -24.46
C PRO A 62 1.57 -1.24 -25.76
N LYS A 63 2.68 -0.62 -26.19
CA LYS A 63 3.38 -0.97 -27.44
C LYS A 63 4.13 -2.29 -27.33
N GLU A 64 4.71 -2.57 -26.16
CA GLU A 64 5.52 -3.77 -25.91
C GLU A 64 4.67 -5.00 -25.56
N GLN A 65 3.54 -4.83 -24.87
CA GLN A 65 2.80 -5.94 -24.24
C GLN A 65 1.27 -5.84 -24.38
N GLY A 66 0.76 -4.81 -25.07
CA GLY A 66 -0.67 -4.53 -25.19
C GLY A 66 -1.25 -3.76 -24.00
N VAL A 67 -2.36 -3.05 -24.23
CA VAL A 67 -3.02 -2.18 -23.22
C VAL A 67 -3.46 -2.95 -21.98
N LEU A 68 -4.03 -4.15 -22.17
CA LEU A 68 -4.52 -5.00 -21.07
C LEU A 68 -3.42 -5.42 -20.09
N SER A 69 -2.16 -5.35 -20.52
CA SER A 69 -1.03 -5.71 -19.67
C SER A 69 -0.94 -4.82 -18.41
N PHE A 70 -1.48 -3.58 -18.42
CA PHE A 70 -1.55 -2.73 -17.22
C PHE A 70 -2.21 -3.41 -16.01
N TRP A 71 -3.11 -4.36 -16.23
CA TRP A 71 -3.81 -5.10 -15.17
C TRP A 71 -3.17 -6.45 -14.85
N ARG A 72 -1.97 -6.75 -15.37
CA ARG A 72 -1.27 -8.00 -15.09
C ARG A 72 -0.99 -8.12 -13.59
N GLY A 73 -1.57 -9.16 -12.96
CA GLY A 73 -1.48 -9.40 -11.52
C GLY A 73 -2.61 -8.77 -10.69
N ASN A 74 -3.52 -7.99 -11.29
CA ASN A 74 -4.62 -7.34 -10.55
C ASN A 74 -5.60 -8.34 -9.92
N LEU A 75 -5.76 -9.53 -10.50
CA LEU A 75 -6.61 -10.58 -9.92
C LEU A 75 -6.20 -10.92 -8.47
N ALA A 76 -4.90 -11.05 -8.22
CA ALA A 76 -4.40 -11.30 -6.87
C ALA A 76 -4.72 -10.14 -5.92
N ASN A 77 -4.70 -8.89 -6.42
CA ASN A 77 -5.07 -7.72 -5.63
C ASN A 77 -6.55 -7.70 -5.24
N VAL A 78 -7.44 -8.11 -6.15
CA VAL A 78 -8.89 -8.22 -5.89
C VAL A 78 -9.18 -9.35 -4.91
N ILE A 79 -8.67 -10.55 -5.18
CA ILE A 79 -8.92 -11.73 -4.34
C ILE A 79 -8.39 -11.52 -2.92
N ARG A 80 -7.24 -10.86 -2.76
CA ARG A 80 -6.59 -10.64 -1.46
C ARG A 80 -7.49 -9.96 -0.43
N TYR A 81 -8.47 -9.16 -0.84
CA TYR A 81 -9.39 -8.50 0.08
C TYR A 81 -10.13 -9.51 0.96
N PHE A 82 -10.75 -10.53 0.36
CA PHE A 82 -11.62 -11.48 1.05
C PHE A 82 -10.94 -12.25 2.19
N PRO A 83 -9.80 -12.96 1.98
CA PRO A 83 -9.13 -13.66 3.07
C PRO A 83 -8.55 -12.69 4.10
N THR A 84 -8.09 -11.51 3.68
CA THR A 84 -7.59 -10.50 4.62
C THR A 84 -8.71 -10.01 5.54
N GLN A 85 -9.91 -9.76 5.01
CA GLN A 85 -11.03 -9.30 5.83
C GLN A 85 -11.61 -10.40 6.71
N ALA A 86 -11.66 -11.65 6.23
CA ALA A 86 -12.07 -12.78 7.06
C ALA A 86 -11.15 -12.95 8.27
N LEU A 87 -9.83 -12.87 8.07
CA LEU A 87 -8.85 -12.93 9.16
C LEU A 87 -8.92 -11.69 10.07
N ASN A 88 -9.08 -10.50 9.51
CA ASN A 88 -9.27 -9.30 10.32
C ASN A 88 -10.50 -9.43 11.20
N PHE A 89 -11.62 -9.91 10.68
CA PHE A 89 -12.84 -10.13 11.45
C PHE A 89 -12.61 -11.14 12.59
N ALA A 90 -11.92 -12.25 12.32
CA ALA A 90 -11.67 -13.29 13.32
C ALA A 90 -10.71 -12.85 14.44
N PHE A 91 -9.70 -12.03 14.14
CA PHE A 91 -8.57 -11.82 15.05
C PHE A 91 -8.36 -10.37 15.50
N LYS A 92 -8.86 -9.36 14.79
CA LYS A 92 -8.56 -7.95 15.08
C LYS A 92 -8.99 -7.55 16.49
N ASP A 93 -10.18 -7.93 16.91
CA ASP A 93 -10.70 -7.54 18.24
C ASP A 93 -9.99 -8.29 19.36
N LYS A 94 -9.65 -9.57 19.15
CA LYS A 94 -8.82 -10.34 20.10
C LYS A 94 -7.45 -9.68 20.31
N TYR A 95 -6.73 -9.35 19.23
CA TYR A 95 -5.44 -8.67 19.35
C TYR A 95 -5.58 -7.27 19.95
N LYS A 96 -6.63 -6.52 19.59
CA LYS A 96 -6.91 -5.21 20.19
C LYS A 96 -7.12 -5.32 21.70
N GLN A 97 -7.87 -6.32 22.15
CA GLN A 97 -8.11 -6.54 23.59
C GLN A 97 -6.82 -6.98 24.31
N ILE A 98 -6.03 -7.88 23.72
CA ILE A 98 -4.77 -8.35 24.32
C ILE A 98 -3.77 -7.21 24.50
N PHE A 99 -3.60 -6.36 23.49
CA PHE A 99 -2.54 -5.34 23.50
C PHE A 99 -2.98 -3.96 23.99
N LEU A 100 -4.27 -3.63 23.91
CA LEU A 100 -4.81 -2.31 24.28
C LEU A 100 -5.93 -2.37 25.32
N GLY A 101 -6.32 -3.57 25.78
CA GLY A 101 -7.32 -3.73 26.83
C GLY A 101 -6.82 -3.12 28.15
N GLY A 102 -7.60 -2.20 28.72
CA GLY A 102 -7.28 -1.55 30.00
C GLY A 102 -6.14 -0.52 29.94
N VAL A 103 -5.58 -0.21 28.76
CA VAL A 103 -4.54 0.81 28.62
C VAL A 103 -5.18 2.18 28.41
N ASP A 104 -5.00 3.07 29.38
CA ASP A 104 -5.47 4.45 29.27
C ASP A 104 -4.46 5.29 28.46
N LYS A 105 -4.93 5.87 27.36
CA LYS A 105 -4.14 6.68 26.42
C LYS A 105 -3.47 7.90 27.09
N ARG A 106 -4.08 8.46 28.15
CA ARG A 106 -3.64 9.70 28.78
C ARG A 106 -2.62 9.45 29.89
N THR A 107 -2.77 8.37 30.65
CA THR A 107 -1.88 8.07 31.79
C THR A 107 -0.76 7.08 31.44
N GLN A 108 -0.97 6.21 30.45
CA GLN A 108 -0.03 5.14 30.06
C GLN A 108 0.42 5.26 28.60
N PHE A 109 0.83 6.47 28.20
CA PHE A 109 1.19 6.79 26.82
C PHE A 109 2.22 5.81 26.21
N TRP A 110 3.30 5.46 26.91
CA TRP A 110 4.33 4.57 26.37
C TRP A 110 3.87 3.13 26.14
N ARG A 111 2.98 2.60 27.01
CA ARG A 111 2.37 1.27 26.83
C ARG A 111 1.36 1.30 25.68
N TYR A 112 0.56 2.35 25.58
CA TYR A 112 -0.35 2.58 24.47
C TYR A 112 0.40 2.70 23.13
N PHE A 113 1.50 3.45 23.10
CA PHE A 113 2.36 3.64 21.94
C PHE A 113 3.01 2.33 21.48
N ALA A 114 3.54 1.53 22.41
CA ALA A 114 4.09 0.21 22.10
C ALA A 114 3.01 -0.75 21.54
N GLY A 115 1.82 -0.78 22.15
CA GLY A 115 0.68 -1.56 21.63
C GLY A 115 0.23 -1.11 20.24
N ILE A 116 0.25 0.20 19.97
CA ILE A 116 0.01 0.76 18.64
C ILE A 116 1.11 0.41 17.64
N ILE A 117 2.38 0.34 18.05
CA ILE A 117 3.46 -0.04 17.15
C ILE A 117 3.27 -1.47 16.65
N ILE A 118 3.01 -2.40 17.57
CA ILE A 118 2.74 -3.81 17.23
C ILE A 118 1.50 -3.94 16.35
N TYR A 119 0.48 -3.09 16.58
CA TYR A 119 -0.74 -3.09 15.80
C TYR A 119 -0.60 -2.41 14.42
N ARG A 120 0.04 -1.22 14.33
CA ARG A 120 -0.07 -0.24 13.20
C ARG A 120 1.03 0.84 13.07
N ALA A 121 2.11 0.81 13.86
CA ALA A 121 3.23 1.76 14.03
C ALA A 121 3.27 3.10 13.28
N ALA A 122 3.36 3.12 11.95
CA ALA A 122 3.72 4.34 11.22
C ALA A 122 2.52 5.25 10.88
N TYR A 123 1.35 4.67 10.61
CA TYR A 123 0.20 5.44 10.11
C TYR A 123 -0.47 6.27 11.22
N PHE A 124 -0.66 5.67 12.40
CA PHE A 124 -1.41 6.31 13.48
C PHE A 124 -0.61 7.41 14.21
N GLY A 125 0.71 7.26 14.38
CA GLY A 125 1.52 8.29 15.04
C GLY A 125 1.52 9.62 14.28
N ILE A 126 1.67 9.56 12.94
CA ILE A 126 1.65 10.76 12.09
C ILE A 126 0.21 11.30 11.98
N TYR A 127 -0.80 10.44 11.91
CA TYR A 127 -2.21 10.86 11.84
C TYR A 127 -2.71 11.55 13.11
N ASP A 128 -2.39 10.99 14.28
CA ASP A 128 -2.79 11.56 15.58
C ASP A 128 -2.08 12.89 15.84
N THR A 129 -0.79 13.01 15.47
CA THR A 129 -0.04 14.27 15.55
C THR A 129 -0.64 15.31 14.60
N ALA A 130 -0.92 14.95 13.34
CA ALA A 130 -1.52 15.85 12.37
C ALA A 130 -2.92 16.33 12.80
N LYS A 131 -3.72 15.47 13.42
CA LYS A 131 -5.02 15.85 14.00
C LYS A 131 -4.89 16.74 15.23
N GLY A 132 -3.89 16.51 16.09
CA GLY A 132 -3.65 17.33 17.28
C GLY A 132 -3.22 18.76 16.96
N MET A 133 -2.72 19.02 15.74
CA MET A 133 -2.36 20.35 15.25
C MET A 133 -3.53 21.08 14.55
N LEU A 134 -4.71 20.44 14.42
CA LEU A 134 -5.88 21.09 13.82
C LEU A 134 -6.62 21.96 14.85
N PRO A 135 -7.04 23.19 14.48
CA PRO A 135 -7.77 24.08 15.39
C PRO A 135 -9.11 23.50 15.89
N ASP A 136 -9.83 22.75 15.04
CA ASP A 136 -11.06 22.04 15.42
C ASP A 136 -11.22 20.73 14.61
N PRO A 137 -10.80 19.58 15.16
CA PRO A 137 -10.88 18.28 14.49
C PRO A 137 -12.32 17.80 14.22
N LYS A 138 -13.34 18.37 14.88
CA LYS A 138 -14.74 17.93 14.75
C LYS A 138 -15.52 18.73 13.71
N ASN A 139 -15.14 19.99 13.47
CA ASN A 139 -15.80 20.87 12.48
C ASN A 139 -14.96 21.13 11.21
N THR A 140 -13.84 20.43 11.02
CA THR A 140 -13.01 20.57 9.82
C THR A 140 -13.73 20.03 8.58
N HIS A 141 -13.77 20.83 7.51
CA HIS A 141 -14.38 20.44 6.22
C HIS A 141 -13.82 19.09 5.72
N ILE A 142 -14.69 18.25 5.15
CA ILE A 142 -14.37 16.87 4.73
C ILE A 142 -13.15 16.80 3.79
N VAL A 143 -13.02 17.77 2.88
CA VAL A 143 -11.88 17.86 1.95
C VAL A 143 -10.56 18.11 2.68
N VAL A 144 -10.55 18.95 3.71
CA VAL A 144 -9.34 19.24 4.49
C VAL A 144 -8.93 18.01 5.29
N SER A 145 -9.89 17.33 5.94
CA SER A 145 -9.65 16.06 6.62
C SER A 145 -9.11 14.97 5.67
N TRP A 146 -9.64 14.92 4.44
CA TRP A 146 -9.18 14.00 3.40
C TRP A 146 -7.75 14.33 2.94
N MET A 147 -7.43 15.60 2.67
CA MET A 147 -6.09 16.04 2.27
C MET A 147 -5.05 15.72 3.36
N ILE A 148 -5.38 15.94 4.63
CA ILE A 148 -4.50 15.58 5.75
C ILE A 148 -4.26 14.08 5.78
N ALA A 149 -5.33 13.27 5.65
CA ALA A 149 -5.18 11.81 5.59
C ALA A 149 -4.29 11.36 4.42
N GLN A 150 -4.41 12.00 3.25
CA GLN A 150 -3.54 11.71 2.10
C GLN A 150 -2.08 12.11 2.35
N THR A 151 -1.83 13.29 2.91
CA THR A 151 -0.48 13.75 3.25
C THR A 151 0.18 12.81 4.26
N VAL A 152 -0.53 12.44 5.31
CA VAL A 152 -0.06 11.47 6.31
C VAL A 152 0.28 10.13 5.66
N THR A 153 -0.61 9.63 4.79
CA THR A 153 -0.40 8.37 4.06
C THR A 153 0.82 8.44 3.13
N ALA A 154 0.99 9.56 2.43
CA ALA A 154 2.10 9.77 1.52
C ALA A 154 3.44 9.83 2.28
N VAL A 155 3.51 10.59 3.37
CA VAL A 155 4.73 10.70 4.20
C VAL A 155 5.09 9.35 4.81
N ALA A 156 4.13 8.66 5.45
CA ALA A 156 4.38 7.32 5.99
C ALA A 156 4.82 6.34 4.89
N GLY A 157 4.20 6.43 3.71
CA GLY A 157 4.55 5.65 2.54
C GLY A 157 5.97 5.89 2.06
N VAL A 158 6.42 7.14 2.00
CA VAL A 158 7.79 7.53 1.59
C VAL A 158 8.82 7.08 2.62
N VAL A 159 8.57 7.29 3.91
CA VAL A 159 9.49 6.88 4.99
C VAL A 159 9.68 5.35 4.99
N SER A 160 8.60 4.59 4.78
CA SER A 160 8.65 3.13 4.72
C SER A 160 9.12 2.57 3.36
N TYR A 161 9.26 3.42 2.35
CA TYR A 161 9.47 2.99 0.97
C TYR A 161 10.78 2.21 0.72
N PRO A 162 11.93 2.56 1.33
CA PRO A 162 13.16 1.77 1.20
C PRO A 162 12.96 0.29 1.58
N PHE A 163 12.18 0.01 2.63
CA PHE A 163 11.86 -1.34 3.07
C PHE A 163 10.96 -2.08 2.06
N ASP A 164 9.99 -1.39 1.46
CA ASP A 164 9.18 -1.95 0.36
C ASP A 164 10.07 -2.31 -0.83
N THR A 165 11.01 -1.44 -1.22
CA THR A 165 11.93 -1.70 -2.34
C THR A 165 12.78 -2.96 -2.10
N VAL A 166 13.37 -3.11 -0.92
CA VAL A 166 14.13 -4.32 -0.57
C VAL A 166 13.23 -5.55 -0.56
N ARG A 167 12.06 -5.47 0.07
CA ARG A 167 11.08 -6.58 0.09
C ARG A 167 10.73 -7.04 -1.32
N ARG A 168 10.44 -6.11 -2.23
CA ARG A 168 10.04 -6.41 -3.61
C ARG A 168 11.18 -7.02 -4.42
N ARG A 169 12.41 -6.55 -4.22
CA ARG A 169 13.60 -7.13 -4.87
C ARG A 169 13.97 -8.51 -4.34
N MET A 170 13.76 -8.76 -3.06
CA MET A 170 13.89 -10.11 -2.48
C MET A 170 12.86 -11.09 -3.05
N MET A 171 11.60 -10.65 -3.26
CA MET A 171 10.58 -11.47 -3.93
C MET A 171 10.98 -11.90 -5.35
N MET A 172 11.77 -11.08 -6.07
CA MET A 172 12.27 -11.40 -7.41
C MET A 172 13.38 -12.46 -7.43
N GLN A 173 13.89 -12.87 -6.26
CA GLN A 173 14.90 -13.94 -6.17
C GLN A 173 14.27 -15.35 -6.12
N SER A 174 12.98 -15.45 -5.76
CA SER A 174 12.28 -16.72 -5.74
C SER A 174 12.34 -17.41 -7.09
N GLY A 175 12.75 -18.68 -7.10
CA GLY A 175 12.91 -19.49 -8.32
C GLY A 175 14.27 -19.35 -9.03
N ARG A 176 15.16 -18.46 -8.58
CA ARG A 176 16.53 -18.36 -9.10
C ARG A 176 17.46 -19.36 -8.42
N LYS A 177 18.47 -19.85 -9.14
CA LYS A 177 19.45 -20.83 -8.64
C LYS A 177 20.87 -20.39 -8.95
N GLY A 178 21.81 -20.73 -8.06
CA GLY A 178 23.24 -20.51 -8.27
C GLY A 178 23.60 -19.06 -8.59
N ALA A 179 24.33 -18.84 -9.70
CA ALA A 179 24.83 -17.54 -10.13
C ALA A 179 23.74 -16.52 -10.48
N ASP A 180 22.49 -16.95 -10.67
CA ASP A 180 21.37 -16.06 -10.99
C ASP A 180 20.83 -15.28 -9.79
N ILE A 181 21.18 -15.71 -8.57
CA ILE A 181 20.73 -15.08 -7.32
C ILE A 181 21.52 -13.79 -7.12
N MET A 182 20.83 -12.66 -7.20
CA MET A 182 21.47 -11.35 -7.02
C MET A 182 21.57 -10.97 -5.54
N TYR A 183 20.63 -11.42 -4.70
CA TYR A 183 20.60 -11.08 -3.28
C TYR A 183 20.53 -12.34 -2.44
N LYS A 184 21.53 -12.55 -1.57
CA LYS A 184 21.60 -13.71 -0.67
C LYS A 184 20.72 -13.57 0.58
N GLY A 185 20.32 -12.34 0.89
CA GLY A 185 19.50 -12.01 2.05
C GLY A 185 19.17 -10.52 2.11
N THR A 186 18.36 -10.13 3.09
CA THR A 186 17.89 -8.73 3.23
C THR A 186 19.04 -7.74 3.37
N VAL A 187 20.03 -8.03 4.23
CA VAL A 187 21.20 -7.15 4.44
C VAL A 187 22.07 -7.05 3.19
N ASP A 188 22.28 -8.15 2.48
CA ASP A 188 22.99 -8.17 1.20
C ASP A 188 22.25 -7.34 0.14
N CYS A 189 20.91 -7.42 0.11
CA CYS A 189 20.08 -6.60 -0.76
C CYS A 189 20.24 -5.10 -0.49
N TRP A 190 20.15 -4.68 0.78
CA TRP A 190 20.42 -3.29 1.18
C TRP A 190 21.79 -2.80 0.72
N ARG A 191 22.84 -3.58 1.01
CA ARG A 191 24.22 -3.24 0.66
C ARG A 191 24.39 -3.11 -0.86
N LYS A 192 23.89 -4.06 -1.63
CA LYS A 192 24.01 -4.06 -3.10
C LYS A 192 23.23 -2.93 -3.76
N ILE A 193 22.01 -2.64 -3.31
CA ILE A 193 21.26 -1.47 -3.81
C ILE A 193 22.06 -0.18 -3.60
N LEU A 194 22.59 0.00 -2.39
CA LEU A 194 23.36 1.21 -2.06
C LEU A 194 24.66 1.31 -2.86
N LYS A 195 25.38 0.19 -3.01
CA LYS A 195 26.67 0.13 -3.72
C LYS A 195 26.52 0.25 -5.24
N ASP A 196 25.56 -0.48 -5.82
CA ASP A 196 25.48 -0.68 -7.27
C ASP A 196 24.56 0.36 -7.95
N GLU A 197 23.60 0.95 -7.21
CA GLU A 197 22.63 1.90 -7.78
C GLU A 197 22.53 3.23 -7.01
N GLY A 198 23.13 3.33 -5.83
CA GLY A 198 23.10 4.52 -4.97
C GLY A 198 21.84 4.69 -4.13
N GLY A 199 21.88 5.64 -3.19
CA GLY A 199 20.80 5.84 -2.21
C GLY A 199 19.45 6.23 -2.80
N LYS A 200 19.42 6.87 -3.98
CA LYS A 200 18.16 7.21 -4.67
C LYS A 200 17.41 5.98 -5.18
N ALA A 201 18.09 4.85 -5.37
CA ALA A 201 17.49 3.62 -5.89
C ALA A 201 16.42 3.03 -4.96
N PHE A 202 16.54 3.26 -3.65
CA PHE A 202 15.54 2.86 -2.67
C PHE A 202 14.16 3.49 -2.94
N PHE A 203 14.12 4.64 -3.61
CA PHE A 203 12.91 5.42 -3.88
C PHE A 203 12.40 5.29 -5.32
N LYS A 204 12.93 4.35 -6.11
CA LYS A 204 12.43 4.08 -7.47
C LYS A 204 10.94 3.67 -7.41
N GLY A 205 10.10 4.47 -8.07
CA GLY A 205 8.64 4.32 -8.07
C GLY A 205 7.91 4.94 -6.88
N ALA A 206 8.60 5.62 -5.94
CA ALA A 206 7.96 6.23 -4.77
C ALA A 206 6.86 7.23 -5.16
N TRP A 207 7.12 8.06 -6.15
CA TRP A 207 6.12 9.00 -6.67
C TRP A 207 4.90 8.29 -7.27
N SER A 208 5.12 7.24 -8.09
CA SER A 208 4.04 6.40 -8.60
C SER A 208 3.22 5.76 -7.48
N ASN A 209 3.85 5.39 -6.36
CA ASN A 209 3.15 4.87 -5.19
C ASN A 209 2.29 5.92 -4.48
N VAL A 210 2.75 7.18 -4.43
CA VAL A 210 1.98 8.31 -3.89
C VAL A 210 0.74 8.56 -4.77
N LEU A 211 0.92 8.63 -6.09
CA LEU A 211 -0.20 8.74 -7.04
C LEU A 211 -1.20 7.59 -6.92
N ARG A 212 -0.70 6.35 -6.80
CA ARG A 212 -1.52 5.15 -6.56
C ARG A 212 -2.32 5.26 -5.26
N GLY A 213 -1.71 5.77 -4.19
CA GLY A 213 -2.36 5.97 -2.89
C GLY A 213 -3.52 6.96 -2.99
N MET A 214 -3.26 8.14 -3.54
CA MET A 214 -4.25 9.21 -3.69
C MET A 214 -5.38 8.82 -4.64
N GLY A 215 -5.05 8.21 -5.79
CA GLY A 215 -6.06 7.73 -6.73
C GLY A 215 -6.96 6.65 -6.13
N GLY A 216 -6.40 5.75 -5.31
CA GLY A 216 -7.17 4.69 -4.67
C GLY A 216 -8.18 5.24 -3.66
N ALA A 217 -7.77 6.24 -2.89
CA ALA A 217 -8.64 6.95 -1.95
C ALA A 217 -9.73 7.76 -2.69
N PHE A 218 -9.37 8.45 -3.76
CA PHE A 218 -10.30 9.21 -4.58
C PHE A 218 -11.40 8.33 -5.20
N VAL A 219 -11.03 7.16 -5.74
CA VAL A 219 -11.99 6.21 -6.32
C VAL A 219 -12.96 5.68 -5.26
N LEU A 220 -12.51 5.46 -4.02
CA LEU A 220 -13.39 5.05 -2.94
C LEU A 220 -14.39 6.14 -2.57
N VAL A 221 -13.93 7.40 -2.46
CA VAL A 221 -14.83 8.54 -2.19
C VAL A 221 -15.87 8.68 -3.30
N LEU A 222 -15.45 8.62 -4.57
CA LEU A 222 -16.39 8.67 -5.69
C LEU A 222 -17.40 7.52 -5.67
N TYR A 223 -16.95 6.32 -5.34
CA TYR A 223 -17.84 5.16 -5.21
C TYR A 223 -18.89 5.36 -4.11
N ASP A 224 -18.48 5.88 -2.95
CA ASP A 224 -19.38 6.16 -1.83
C ASP A 224 -20.40 7.26 -2.19
N GLU A 225 -19.98 8.33 -2.89
CA GLU A 225 -20.91 9.37 -3.36
C GLU A 225 -21.89 8.84 -4.41
N LEU A 226 -21.43 8.04 -5.38
CA LEU A 226 -22.29 7.42 -6.38
C LEU A 226 -23.33 6.49 -5.74
N LYS A 227 -22.94 5.74 -4.70
CA LYS A 227 -23.85 4.87 -3.95
C LYS A 227 -24.94 5.64 -3.18
N LYS A 228 -24.74 6.92 -2.86
CA LYS A 228 -25.79 7.75 -2.22
C LYS A 228 -26.84 8.23 -3.21
N VAL A 229 -26.49 8.30 -4.50
CA VAL A 229 -27.35 8.81 -5.57
C VAL A 229 -28.22 7.70 -6.19
N ILE A 230 -27.79 6.44 -6.05
CA ILE A 230 -28.51 5.23 -6.48
C ILE A 230 -29.30 4.66 -5.31
#